data_AF-A0A975EZP6-F1
#
_entry.id   AF-A0A975EZP6-F1
#
_cell.length_a   1.000
_cell.length_b   1.000
_cell.length_c   1.000
_cell.angle_alpha   90.00
_cell.angle_beta   90.00
_cell.angle_gamma   90.00
#
_symmetry.space_group_name_H-M   'P 1'
#
loop_
_entity.id
_entity.type
_entity.pdbx_description
1 polymer ?
#
loop_
_entity_poly.entity_id
_entity_poly.type
_entity_poly.pdbx_seq_one_letter_code
_entity_poly.pdbx_strand_id
1 'polypeptide(L)'
;MSLFIKTVKESNQMKNGFIRYLEDKKDYQNLIKFGFYNVNGFKENRRVPFLGKIIFEEYQKNKDKTFLDYYVYIKKGSKKLLLLFFLSFVLFCIITTIMNVE
;
A
#
# COMPACT_ATOMS: atom_id res chain seq x y z
N MET A 1 3.66 -7.12 -21.68
CA MET A 1 3.40 -5.69 -21.37
C MET A 1 2.00 -5.42 -20.73
N SER A 2 0.95 -6.20 -21.02
CA SER A 2 -0.44 -5.83 -20.64
C SER A 2 -0.83 -6.04 -19.16
N LEU A 3 -0.22 -7.00 -18.45
CA LEU A 3 -0.62 -7.33 -17.07
C LEU A 3 -0.11 -6.31 -16.04
N PHE A 4 1.14 -5.87 -16.17
CA PHE A 4 1.77 -4.91 -15.25
C PHE A 4 1.05 -3.56 -15.28
N ILE A 5 0.77 -3.04 -16.49
CA ILE A 5 0.02 -1.79 -16.68
C ILE A 5 -1.37 -1.89 -16.05
N LYS A 6 -2.05 -3.04 -16.23
CA LYS A 6 -3.36 -3.28 -15.61
C LYS A 6 -3.27 -3.26 -14.09
N THR A 7 -2.30 -3.94 -13.49
CA THR A 7 -2.10 -3.94 -12.03
C THR A 7 -1.77 -2.55 -11.48
N VAL A 8 -0.94 -1.77 -12.18
CA VAL A 8 -0.64 -0.38 -11.79
C VAL A 8 -1.90 0.50 -11.88
N LYS A 9 -2.71 0.32 -12.92
CA LYS A 9 -3.97 1.06 -13.08
C LYS A 9 -4.96 0.73 -11.97
N GLU A 10 -5.19 -0.55 -11.67
CA GLU A 10 -6.05 -1.01 -10.59
C GLU A 10 -5.58 -0.50 -9.22
N SER A 11 -4.26 -0.49 -9.01
CA SER A 11 -3.63 0.05 -7.80
C SER A 11 -3.93 1.54 -7.62
N ASN A 12 -3.74 2.32 -8.67
CA ASN A 12 -4.06 3.75 -8.67
C ASN A 12 -5.55 4.01 -8.49
N GLN A 13 -6.42 3.19 -9.08
CA GLN A 13 -7.87 3.29 -8.92
C GLN A 13 -8.29 3.06 -7.47
N MET A 14 -7.79 2.00 -6.82
CA MET A 14 -8.10 1.72 -5.42
C MET A 14 -7.64 2.85 -4.49
N LYS A 15 -6.41 3.33 -4.67
CA LYS A 15 -5.88 4.46 -3.90
C LYS A 15 -6.69 5.74 -4.10
N ASN A 16 -6.94 6.12 -5.35
CA ASN A 16 -7.66 7.35 -5.65
C ASN A 16 -9.14 7.26 -5.22
N GLY A 17 -9.75 6.08 -5.28
CA GLY A 17 -11.09 5.84 -4.76
C GLY A 17 -11.16 6.06 -3.23
N PHE A 18 -10.18 5.55 -2.50
CA PHE A 18 -10.09 5.79 -1.05
C PHE A 18 -9.83 7.26 -0.70
N ILE A 19 -8.99 7.96 -1.48
CA ILE A 19 -8.75 9.40 -1.28
C ILE A 19 -10.04 10.19 -1.51
N ARG A 20 -10.74 9.95 -2.63
CA ARG A 20 -12.01 10.62 -2.95
C ARG A 20 -13.06 10.39 -1.87
N TYR A 21 -13.15 9.16 -1.36
CA TYR A 21 -14.04 8.85 -0.25
C TYR A 21 -13.81 9.74 0.98
N LEU A 22 -12.55 9.96 1.34
CA LEU A 22 -12.20 10.84 2.46
C LEU A 22 -12.44 12.32 2.12
N GLU A 23 -12.18 12.74 0.87
CA GLU A 23 -12.50 14.08 0.36
C GLU A 23 -14.01 14.37 0.47
N ASP A 24 -14.86 13.44 0.03
CA ASP A 24 -16.32 13.54 0.06
C ASP A 24 -16.85 13.64 1.51
N LYS A 25 -16.23 12.91 2.44
CA LYS A 25 -16.51 13.01 3.89
C LYS A 25 -15.91 14.24 4.55
N LYS A 26 -15.11 15.04 3.83
CA LYS A 26 -14.30 16.15 4.38
C LYS A 26 -13.38 15.70 5.53
N ASP A 27 -12.92 14.45 5.50
CA ASP A 27 -12.05 13.85 6.52
C ASP A 27 -10.57 14.18 6.26
N TYR A 28 -10.25 15.47 6.35
CA TYR A 28 -8.90 15.98 6.09
C TYR A 28 -7.88 15.48 7.12
N GLN A 29 -8.32 15.17 8.34
CA GLN A 29 -7.44 14.60 9.36
C GLN A 29 -6.91 13.25 8.89
N ASN A 30 -7.77 12.35 8.41
CA ASN A 30 -7.32 11.06 7.90
C ASN A 30 -6.55 11.19 6.56
N LEU A 31 -6.90 12.14 5.69
CA LEU A 31 -6.11 12.43 4.49
C LEU A 31 -4.65 12.80 4.82
N ILE A 32 -4.43 13.61 5.85
CA ILE A 32 -3.08 14.00 6.31
C ILE A 32 -2.41 12.84 7.05
N LYS A 33 -3.14 12.18 7.96
CA LYS A 33 -2.67 11.05 8.76
C LYS A 33 -2.13 9.91 7.87
N PHE A 34 -2.81 9.64 6.77
CA PHE A 34 -2.43 8.60 5.80
C PHE A 34 -1.40 9.07 4.76
N GLY A 35 -1.00 10.35 4.80
CA GLY A 35 0.00 10.90 3.91
C GLY A 35 -0.47 11.03 2.46
N PHE A 36 -1.77 11.25 2.24
CA PHE A 36 -2.29 11.67 0.94
C PHE A 36 -2.26 13.18 0.76
N TYR A 37 -2.34 13.90 1.88
CA TYR A 37 -2.29 15.34 1.97
C TYR A 37 -1.21 15.77 2.95
N ASN A 38 -0.72 17.00 2.79
CA ASN A 38 0.11 17.67 3.78
C ASN A 38 -0.71 18.54 4.72
N VAL A 39 -0.04 19.07 5.74
CA VAL A 39 -0.66 19.94 6.76
C VAL A 39 -1.28 21.21 6.18
N ASN A 40 -0.82 21.64 5.00
CA ASN A 40 -1.34 22.80 4.29
C ASN A 40 -2.54 22.46 3.40
N GLY A 41 -2.99 21.20 3.37
CA GLY A 41 -4.13 20.76 2.57
C GLY A 41 -3.82 20.50 1.10
N PHE A 42 -2.55 20.43 0.71
CA PHE A 42 -2.16 20.04 -0.65
C PHE A 42 -1.97 18.53 -0.77
N LYS A 43 -2.33 17.96 -1.93
CA LYS A 43 -2.07 16.55 -2.26
C LYS A 43 -0.56 16.31 -2.29
N GLU A 44 -0.11 15.47 -1.38
CA GLU A 44 1.30 15.14 -1.21
C GLU A 44 1.34 13.65 -0.90
N ASN A 45 1.67 12.82 -1.90
CA ASN A 45 1.66 11.36 -1.78
C ASN A 45 2.87 10.86 -0.97
N ARG A 46 2.88 11.19 0.33
CA ARG A 46 3.95 10.87 1.26
C ARG A 46 3.90 9.40 1.65
N ARG A 47 5.07 8.79 1.77
CA ARG A 47 5.18 7.43 2.31
C ARG A 47 4.97 7.46 3.82
N VAL A 48 3.99 6.71 4.30
CA VAL A 48 3.72 6.54 5.73
C VAL A 48 4.14 5.13 6.16
N PRO A 49 5.12 5.00 7.06
CA PRO A 49 5.48 3.71 7.63
C PRO A 49 4.25 3.05 8.27
N PHE A 50 4.11 1.75 8.08
CA PHE A 50 3.02 0.95 8.67
C PHE A 50 1.61 1.47 8.35
N LEU A 51 1.41 2.12 7.19
CA LEU A 51 0.11 2.67 6.77
C LEU A 51 -1.06 1.69 6.98
N GLY A 52 -0.87 0.41 6.64
CA GLY A 52 -1.90 -0.62 6.85
C GLY A 52 -2.35 -0.76 8.31
N LYS A 53 -1.44 -0.63 9.28
CA LYS A 53 -1.77 -0.67 10.71
C LYS A 53 -2.63 0.54 11.09
N ILE A 54 -2.22 1.74 10.66
CA ILE A 54 -2.90 2.99 10.98
C ILE A 54 -4.33 3.01 10.40
N ILE A 55 -4.52 2.51 9.18
CA ILE A 55 -5.84 2.40 8.55
C ILE A 55 -6.73 1.38 9.27
N PHE A 56 -6.15 0.26 9.71
CA PHE A 56 -6.89 -0.74 10.48
C PHE A 56 -7.31 -0.23 11.86
N GLU A 57 -6.48 0.57 12.52
CA GLU A 57 -6.84 1.23 13.78
C GLU A 57 -8.02 2.19 13.61
N GLU A 58 -8.07 2.95 12.53
CA GLU A 58 -9.23 3.81 12.24
C GLU A 58 -10.49 2.99 11.95
N TYR A 59 -10.38 1.91 11.18
CA TYR A 59 -11.46 0.94 11.02
C TYR A 59 -11.95 0.40 12.37
N GLN A 60 -11.05 0.07 13.31
CA GLN A 60 -11.47 -0.46 14.61
C GLN A 60 -12.30 0.53 15.41
N LYS A 61 -12.03 1.83 15.27
CA LYS A 61 -12.75 2.91 15.94
C LYS A 61 -14.10 3.22 15.29
N ASN A 62 -14.12 3.37 13.97
CA ASN A 62 -15.30 3.87 13.24
C ASN A 62 -16.14 2.76 12.59
N LYS A 63 -15.64 1.52 12.54
CA LYS A 63 -16.24 0.35 11.88
C LYS A 63 -16.61 0.58 10.41
N ASP A 64 -15.94 1.52 9.76
CA ASP A 64 -16.20 1.91 8.39
C ASP A 64 -15.63 0.89 7.41
N LYS A 65 -16.51 0.27 6.62
CA LYS A 65 -16.14 -0.80 5.68
C LYS A 65 -15.11 -0.34 4.65
N THR A 66 -15.13 0.93 4.24
CA THR A 66 -14.20 1.46 3.23
C THR A 66 -12.75 1.44 3.73
N PHE A 67 -12.54 1.65 5.03
CA PHE A 67 -11.21 1.52 5.66
C PHE A 67 -10.76 0.06 5.69
N LEU A 68 -11.67 -0.88 5.99
CA LEU A 68 -11.37 -2.30 5.99
C LEU A 68 -10.97 -2.80 4.60
N ASP A 69 -11.74 -2.43 3.57
CA ASP A 69 -11.48 -2.84 2.18
C ASP A 69 -10.11 -2.32 1.72
N TYR A 70 -9.79 -1.06 2.04
CA TYR A 70 -8.51 -0.48 1.70
C TYR A 70 -7.34 -1.09 2.49
N TYR A 71 -7.53 -1.42 3.77
CA TYR A 71 -6.55 -2.18 4.56
C TYR A 71 -6.26 -3.56 3.94
N VAL A 72 -7.30 -4.31 3.58
CA VAL A 72 -7.14 -5.64 2.95
C VAL A 72 -6.37 -5.52 1.65
N TYR A 73 -6.65 -4.49 0.85
CA TYR A 73 -5.91 -4.19 -0.38
C TYR A 73 -4.42 -3.94 -0.11
N ILE A 74 -4.07 -3.04 0.82
CA ILE A 74 -2.66 -2.75 1.19
C ILE A 74 -1.96 -4.02 1.69
N LYS A 75 -2.63 -4.81 2.52
CA LYS A 75 -2.08 -6.06 3.09
C LYS A 75 -1.79 -7.10 2.01
N LYS A 76 -2.68 -7.25 1.02
CA LYS A 76 -2.46 -8.13 -0.14
C LYS A 76 -1.23 -7.68 -0.94
N GLY A 77 -1.07 -6.38 -1.17
CA GLY A 77 0.11 -5.82 -1.84
C GLY A 77 1.40 -6.12 -1.07
N SER A 78 1.39 -5.91 0.25
CA SER A 78 2.55 -6.12 1.12
C SER A 78 3.03 -7.58 1.13
N LYS A 79 2.10 -8.55 1.21
CA LYS A 79 2.43 -9.99 1.16
C LYS A 79 3.11 -10.39 -0.14
N LYS A 80 2.63 -9.88 -1.28
CA LYS A 80 3.24 -10.15 -2.59
C LYS A 80 4.69 -9.66 -2.65
N LEU A 81 4.95 -8.48 -2.10
CA LEU A 81 6.29 -7.88 -2.11
C LEU A 81 7.27 -8.65 -1.21
N LEU A 82 6.79 -9.11 -0.04
CA LEU A 82 7.55 -9.97 0.87
C LEU A 82 7.93 -11.31 0.22
N LEU A 83 6.98 -11.93 -0.49
CA LEU A 83 7.25 -13.16 -1.24
C LEU A 83 8.28 -12.93 -2.36
N LEU A 84 8.17 -11.84 -3.13
CA LEU A 84 9.14 -11.51 -4.17
C LEU A 84 10.54 -11.28 -3.60
N PHE A 85 10.64 -10.59 -2.46
CA PHE A 85 11.92 -10.39 -1.79
C PHE A 85 12.53 -11.73 -1.34
N PHE A 86 11.73 -12.60 -0.72
CA PHE A 86 12.15 -13.94 -0.33
C PHE A 86 12.64 -14.77 -1.52
N LEU A 87 11.89 -14.78 -2.63
CA LEU A 87 12.29 -15.49 -3.86
C LEU A 87 13.60 -14.93 -4.45
N SER A 88 13.78 -13.61 -4.45
CA SER A 88 15.02 -12.99 -4.93
C SER A 88 16.22 -13.33 -4.04
N PHE A 89 16.00 -13.45 -2.73
CA PHE A 89 17.03 -13.88 -1.78
C PHE A 89 17.41 -15.34 -2.00
N VAL A 90 16.43 -16.24 -2.15
CA VAL A 90 16.69 -17.65 -2.47
C VAL A 90 17.47 -17.79 -3.77
N LEU A 91 17.09 -17.04 -4.81
CA LEU A 91 17.81 -17.03 -6.09
C LEU A 91 19.26 -16.55 -5.93
N PHE A 92 19.48 -15.48 -5.16
CA PHE A 92 20.81 -14.98 -4.85
C PHE A 92 21.67 -16.06 -4.18
N CYS A 93 21.14 -16.75 -3.16
CA CYS A 93 21.85 -17.84 -2.48
C CYS A 93 22.23 -18.99 -3.43
N ILE A 94 21.33 -19.37 -4.35
CA ILE A 94 21.60 -20.41 -5.35
C ILE A 94 22.76 -19.99 -6.26
N ILE A 95 22.71 -18.77 -6.81
CA ILE A 95 23.74 -18.24 -7.71
C ILE A 95 25.11 -18.19 -7.00
N THR A 96 25.16 -17.65 -5.78
CA THR A 96 26.42 -17.59 -5.02
C THR A 96 26.97 -18.97 -4.67
N THR A 97 26.09 -19.96 -4.47
CA THR A 97 26.52 -21.34 -4.21
C THR A 97 27.14 -21.95 -5.46
N ILE A 98 26.51 -21.78 -6.63
CA ILE A 98 27.05 -22.25 -7.91
C ILE A 98 28.42 -21.60 -8.18
N MET A 99 28.53 -20.29 -8.02
CA MET A 99 29.78 -19.55 -8.23
C MET A 99 30.93 -19.92 -7.28
N ASN A 100 30.62 -20.45 -6.09
CA ASN A 100 31.63 -20.87 -5.10
C ASN A 100 32.00 -22.36 -5.21
N VAL A 101 31.28 -23.13 -6.03
CA VAL A 101 31.55 -24.55 -6.30
C VAL A 101 32.38 -24.73 -7.59
N GLU A 102 32.43 -23.71 -8.45
CA GLU A 102 33.48 -23.51 -9.47
C GLU A 102 34.75 -22.92 -8.86
#